data_AF-A0A5D0X9N9-F1
#
_entry.id   AF-A0A5D0X9N9-F1
#
_cell.length_a   1.000
_cell.length_b   1.000
_cell.length_c   1.000
_cell.angle_alpha   90.00
_cell.angle_beta   90.00
_cell.angle_gamma   90.00
#
_symmetry.space_group_name_H-M   'P 1'
#
loop_
_entity.id
_entity.type
_entity.pdbx_description
1 polymer ?
#
loop_
_entity_poly.entity_id
_entity_poly.type
_entity_poly.pdbx_seq_one_letter_code
_entity_poly.pdbx_strand_id
1 'polypeptide(L)'
;MKSPSSIVSEGGAINGLLPIDTVVDLIKAGASLSLAGRKAALDRLPAGNWIAGTSPYFMTAQGGQIVDDDVLFVTDLGAIGTVTFATYEAHELERISGEAPDNGLALAIIPGGSACHTEFAQNAANYPMAFMRPTVGWISGHDLEKAGHTPWVYDGQVAKAFPDRVAVAQVTLPNGESPLIEIVNIFAPDGGDVIHFEETSFTPEWCTVNGNRQRFHDYVLARGLQGCDLPLVGNYGGAHVNASLKTIDTETGTVELFAPVFPGVDYAFAAPVADYADDFRQALAEHPTAGTVWSCNCILNFTFGKLEGVAIGGAAGPVTFGEIAYQLLNQTMVVLRKE
;
A
#
# COMPACT_ATOMS: atom_id res chain seq x y z
N MET A 1 -22.38 0.06 23.86
CA MET A 1 -22.05 -0.22 22.45
C MET A 1 -23.14 0.45 21.62
N LYS A 2 -22.81 1.43 20.79
CA LYS A 2 -23.80 2.12 19.93
C LYS A 2 -24.34 1.11 18.90
N SER A 3 -25.60 1.21 18.51
CA SER A 3 -26.17 0.28 17.50
C SER A 3 -25.49 0.51 16.14
N PRO A 4 -25.31 -0.52 15.30
CA PRO A 4 -24.74 -0.37 13.95
C PRO A 4 -25.48 0.70 13.12
N SER A 5 -26.80 0.79 13.28
CA SER A 5 -27.64 1.82 12.65
C SER A 5 -27.32 3.25 13.13
N SER A 6 -26.82 3.41 14.36
CA SER A 6 -26.42 4.72 14.90
C SER A 6 -25.05 5.18 14.43
N ILE A 7 -24.16 4.25 14.03
CA ILE A 7 -22.87 4.58 13.40
C ILE A 7 -23.10 5.12 11.98
N VAL A 8 -24.05 4.53 11.25
CA VAL A 8 -24.49 5.01 9.91
C VAL A 8 -25.26 6.33 10.00
N SER A 9 -26.04 6.57 11.07
CA SER A 9 -26.86 7.78 11.20
C SER A 9 -26.16 9.00 11.79
N GLU A 10 -24.96 8.86 12.39
CA GLU A 10 -24.22 9.97 13.00
C GLU A 10 -23.26 10.70 12.02
N GLY A 11 -23.18 10.27 10.76
CA GLY A 11 -22.48 11.03 9.70
C GLY A 11 -20.94 11.09 9.83
N GLY A 12 -20.34 10.27 10.70
CA GLY A 12 -18.89 10.10 10.75
C GLY A 12 -18.43 8.98 9.82
N ALA A 13 -17.47 9.23 8.94
CA ALA A 13 -16.88 8.21 8.09
C ALA A 13 -16.20 7.12 8.96
N ILE A 14 -16.61 5.86 8.79
CA ILE A 14 -15.99 4.74 9.50
C ILE A 14 -14.61 4.49 8.88
N ASN A 15 -13.56 4.56 9.69
CA ASN A 15 -12.21 4.16 9.30
C ASN A 15 -11.48 3.55 10.51
N GLY A 16 -11.62 2.25 10.74
CA GLY A 16 -11.07 1.61 11.93
C GLY A 16 -11.43 0.13 12.10
N LEU A 17 -10.96 -0.45 13.20
CA LEU A 17 -11.17 -1.85 13.57
C LEU A 17 -12.58 -2.09 14.12
N LEU A 18 -13.29 -3.07 13.56
CA LEU A 18 -14.64 -3.48 13.96
C LEU A 18 -14.76 -4.99 14.12
N PRO A 19 -15.55 -5.49 15.08
CA PRO A 19 -15.90 -6.91 15.17
C PRO A 19 -16.67 -7.37 13.92
N ILE A 20 -16.42 -8.61 13.48
CA ILE A 20 -17.03 -9.17 12.25
C ILE A 20 -18.55 -9.05 12.24
N ASP A 21 -19.24 -9.32 13.35
CA ASP A 21 -20.70 -9.26 13.39
C ASP A 21 -21.21 -7.84 13.06
N THR A 22 -20.48 -6.79 13.47
CA THR A 22 -20.81 -5.41 13.10
C THR A 22 -20.58 -5.16 11.61
N VAL A 23 -19.51 -5.72 11.05
CA VAL A 23 -19.23 -5.63 9.59
C VAL A 23 -20.32 -6.32 8.78
N VAL A 24 -20.78 -7.50 9.23
CA VAL A 24 -21.88 -8.24 8.61
C VAL A 24 -23.17 -7.40 8.61
N ASP A 25 -23.46 -6.68 9.69
CA ASP A 25 -24.63 -5.80 9.76
C ASP A 25 -24.51 -4.60 8.81
N LEU A 26 -23.32 -4.01 8.67
CA LEU A 26 -23.06 -2.94 7.69
C LEU A 26 -23.25 -3.42 6.25
N ILE A 27 -22.75 -4.62 5.92
CA ILE A 27 -22.93 -5.23 4.58
C ILE A 27 -24.41 -5.45 4.30
N LYS A 28 -25.17 -6.01 5.25
CA LYS A 28 -26.63 -6.20 5.11
C LYS A 28 -27.41 -4.90 4.98
N ALA A 29 -26.90 -3.81 5.58
CA ALA A 29 -27.45 -2.47 5.44
C ALA A 29 -27.12 -1.81 4.08
N GLY A 30 -26.31 -2.47 3.23
CA GLY A 30 -25.97 -1.99 1.89
C GLY A 30 -24.79 -1.01 1.85
N ALA A 31 -24.00 -0.93 2.93
CA ALA A 31 -22.82 -0.07 2.98
C ALA A 31 -21.77 -0.47 1.92
N SER A 32 -21.06 0.52 1.37
CA SER A 32 -19.96 0.33 0.42
C SER A 32 -18.64 0.35 1.15
N LEU A 33 -17.95 -0.79 1.27
CA LEU A 33 -16.81 -0.93 2.20
C LEU A 33 -15.50 -1.34 1.50
N SER A 34 -14.38 -0.87 2.04
CA SER A 34 -13.06 -1.50 1.87
C SER A 34 -12.67 -2.18 3.17
N LEU A 35 -12.25 -3.43 3.09
CA LEU A 35 -11.99 -4.28 4.25
C LEU A 35 -10.57 -4.85 4.24
N ALA A 36 -9.98 -5.01 5.41
CA ALA A 36 -8.71 -5.70 5.59
C ALA A 36 -8.76 -6.59 6.83
N GLY A 37 -8.17 -7.79 6.74
CA GLY A 37 -8.12 -8.72 7.86
C GLY A 37 -7.52 -10.07 7.48
N ARG A 38 -7.59 -11.03 8.40
CA ARG A 38 -7.17 -12.41 8.10
C ARG A 38 -8.18 -13.09 7.17
N LYS A 39 -7.70 -14.03 6.36
CA LYS A 39 -8.54 -14.78 5.41
C LYS A 39 -9.73 -15.47 6.09
N ALA A 40 -9.51 -16.07 7.27
CA ALA A 40 -10.56 -16.75 8.03
C ALA A 40 -11.70 -15.82 8.46
N ALA A 41 -11.39 -14.54 8.74
CA ALA A 41 -12.39 -13.51 9.01
C ALA A 41 -13.16 -13.13 7.73
N LEU A 42 -12.45 -12.87 6.63
CA LEU A 42 -13.02 -12.45 5.35
C LEU A 42 -13.93 -13.52 4.71
N ASP A 43 -13.56 -14.80 4.86
CA ASP A 43 -14.36 -15.94 4.35
C ASP A 43 -15.74 -16.08 5.03
N ARG A 44 -15.96 -15.41 6.18
CA ARG A 44 -17.23 -15.44 6.92
C ARG A 44 -18.22 -14.37 6.44
N LEU A 45 -17.80 -13.43 5.61
CA LEU A 45 -18.62 -12.30 5.21
C LEU A 45 -19.66 -12.69 4.15
N PRO A 46 -20.90 -12.19 4.23
CA PRO A 46 -21.89 -12.36 3.17
C PRO A 46 -21.55 -11.50 1.95
N ALA A 47 -22.15 -11.84 0.81
CA ALA A 47 -22.08 -10.99 -0.38
C ALA A 47 -22.68 -9.60 -0.13
N GLY A 48 -22.11 -8.58 -0.77
CA GLY A 48 -22.56 -7.20 -0.73
C GLY A 48 -21.58 -6.23 -1.40
N ASN A 49 -21.69 -4.94 -1.09
CA ASN A 49 -20.93 -3.88 -1.75
C ASN A 49 -19.56 -3.68 -1.08
N TRP A 50 -18.60 -4.58 -1.30
CA TRP A 50 -17.28 -4.43 -0.68
C TRP A 50 -16.15 -5.05 -1.48
N ILE A 51 -14.94 -4.55 -1.23
CA ILE A 51 -13.67 -5.19 -1.64
C ILE A 51 -12.83 -5.46 -0.40
N ALA A 52 -11.98 -6.47 -0.44
CA ALA A 52 -11.08 -6.74 0.68
C ALA A 52 -9.71 -7.27 0.24
N GLY A 53 -8.73 -7.17 1.14
CA GLY A 53 -7.45 -7.84 1.04
C GLY A 53 -7.03 -8.48 2.35
N THR A 54 -6.15 -9.46 2.28
CA THR A 54 -5.57 -10.06 3.48
C THR A 54 -4.45 -9.20 4.07
N SER A 55 -4.59 -8.84 5.34
CA SER A 55 -3.51 -8.34 6.21
C SER A 55 -3.97 -8.44 7.67
N PRO A 56 -3.15 -8.98 8.60
CA PRO A 56 -3.46 -8.93 10.02
C PRO A 56 -2.89 -7.69 10.74
N TYR A 57 -2.15 -6.83 10.03
CA TYR A 57 -1.41 -5.71 10.61
C TYR A 57 -2.12 -4.37 10.37
N PHE A 58 -2.16 -3.49 11.38
CA PHE A 58 -2.88 -2.22 11.32
C PHE A 58 -2.16 -1.12 12.09
N MET A 59 -2.25 0.11 11.61
CA MET A 59 -1.94 1.30 12.40
C MET A 59 -3.24 1.92 12.91
N THR A 60 -3.25 2.27 14.19
CA THR A 60 -4.38 2.93 14.85
C THR A 60 -3.89 4.11 15.68
N ALA A 61 -4.81 4.92 16.20
CA ALA A 61 -4.47 5.99 17.14
C ALA A 61 -3.80 5.46 18.43
N GLN A 62 -4.01 4.18 18.77
CA GLN A 62 -3.39 3.52 19.92
C GLN A 62 -2.01 2.90 19.58
N GLY A 63 -1.59 2.97 18.32
CA GLY A 63 -0.36 2.37 17.82
C GLY A 63 -0.60 1.20 16.86
N GLY A 64 0.50 0.55 16.47
CA GLY A 64 0.46 -0.64 15.63
C GLY A 64 -0.20 -1.82 16.34
N GLN A 65 -1.03 -2.57 15.63
CA GLN A 65 -1.77 -3.72 16.14
C GLN A 65 -1.73 -4.89 15.17
N ILE A 66 -1.68 -6.10 15.73
CA ILE A 66 -1.93 -7.36 15.01
C ILE A 66 -3.26 -7.89 15.50
N VAL A 67 -4.21 -8.17 14.60
CA VAL A 67 -5.56 -8.58 14.97
C VAL A 67 -5.86 -10.03 14.61
N ASP A 68 -6.81 -10.60 15.35
CA ASP A 68 -7.28 -11.97 15.19
C ASP A 68 -8.45 -12.11 14.21
N ASP A 69 -8.94 -13.35 14.05
CA ASP A 69 -9.96 -13.76 13.07
C ASP A 69 -11.39 -13.27 13.39
N ASP A 70 -11.55 -12.39 14.38
CA ASP A 70 -12.84 -11.82 14.82
C ASP A 70 -12.97 -10.32 14.60
N VAL A 71 -11.91 -9.68 14.09
CA VAL A 71 -11.84 -8.24 13.84
C VAL A 71 -11.39 -7.97 12.42
N LEU A 72 -12.01 -6.99 11.78
CA LEU A 72 -11.63 -6.46 10.48
C LEU A 72 -11.39 -4.97 10.57
N PHE A 73 -10.46 -4.45 9.78
CA PHE A 73 -10.39 -3.03 9.52
C PHE A 73 -11.38 -2.65 8.43
N VAL A 74 -12.12 -1.58 8.65
CA VAL A 74 -13.22 -1.14 7.80
C VAL A 74 -13.03 0.32 7.44
N THR A 75 -13.06 0.62 6.15
CA THR A 75 -13.23 1.96 5.60
C THR A 75 -14.59 2.03 4.89
N ASP A 76 -15.44 2.97 5.29
CA ASP A 76 -16.71 3.27 4.61
C ASP A 76 -16.46 4.16 3.39
N LEU A 77 -16.46 3.54 2.22
CA LEU A 77 -16.27 4.22 0.94
C LEU A 77 -17.49 5.05 0.54
N GLY A 78 -18.68 4.71 1.04
CA GLY A 78 -19.90 5.49 0.80
C GLY A 78 -19.85 6.87 1.44
N ALA A 79 -19.09 7.04 2.52
CA ALA A 79 -18.82 8.34 3.13
C ALA A 79 -17.81 9.19 2.32
N ILE A 80 -17.03 8.56 1.44
CA ILE A 80 -16.06 9.23 0.57
C ILE A 80 -16.76 9.70 -0.72
N GLY A 81 -17.55 8.83 -1.35
CA GLY A 81 -18.21 9.13 -2.61
C GLY A 81 -19.13 8.00 -3.10
N THR A 82 -19.62 8.14 -4.34
CA THR A 82 -20.40 7.08 -5.01
C THR A 82 -19.46 6.02 -5.54
N VAL A 83 -19.72 4.75 -5.20
CA VAL A 83 -18.79 3.64 -5.44
C VAL A 83 -19.32 2.66 -6.48
N THR A 84 -18.48 2.26 -7.43
CA THR A 84 -18.67 1.06 -8.25
C THR A 84 -17.50 0.10 -8.04
N PHE A 85 -17.74 -1.19 -8.17
CA PHE A 85 -16.74 -2.22 -7.91
C PHE A 85 -16.42 -2.99 -9.19
N ALA A 86 -15.16 -3.43 -9.31
CA ALA A 86 -14.69 -4.24 -10.41
C ALA A 86 -13.58 -5.18 -9.95
N THR A 87 -13.36 -6.24 -10.73
CA THR A 87 -12.14 -7.05 -10.63
C THR A 87 -11.47 -7.15 -11.99
N TYR A 88 -10.14 -7.13 -12.00
CA TYR A 88 -9.34 -7.20 -13.22
C TYR A 88 -8.29 -8.30 -13.12
N GLU A 89 -8.00 -8.94 -14.24
CA GLU A 89 -6.82 -9.79 -14.41
C GLU A 89 -5.59 -8.96 -14.81
N ALA A 90 -4.40 -9.57 -14.79
CA ALA A 90 -3.14 -8.87 -15.07
C ALA A 90 -3.15 -8.15 -16.43
N HIS A 91 -3.72 -8.76 -17.48
CA HIS A 91 -3.76 -8.15 -18.81
C HIS A 91 -4.78 -6.99 -18.94
N GLU A 92 -5.52 -6.68 -17.87
CA GLU A 92 -6.60 -5.68 -17.85
C GLU A 92 -6.28 -4.49 -16.94
N LEU A 93 -5.09 -4.42 -16.30
CA LEU A 93 -4.83 -3.44 -15.25
C LEU A 93 -4.82 -1.98 -15.72
N GLU A 94 -4.64 -1.73 -17.03
CA GLU A 94 -4.82 -0.39 -17.61
C GLU A 94 -6.24 0.17 -17.41
N ARG A 95 -7.23 -0.71 -17.19
CA ARG A 95 -8.63 -0.34 -16.93
C ARG A 95 -8.81 0.28 -15.55
N ILE A 96 -7.86 0.13 -14.62
CA ILE A 96 -7.95 0.73 -13.28
C ILE A 96 -8.07 2.26 -13.38
N SER A 97 -7.09 2.91 -14.01
CA SER A 97 -7.12 4.37 -14.26
C SER A 97 -8.00 4.71 -15.48
N GLY A 98 -8.15 3.79 -16.44
CA GLY A 98 -9.01 3.97 -17.60
C GLY A 98 -10.51 4.07 -17.29
N GLU A 99 -10.98 3.37 -16.26
CA GLU A 99 -12.38 3.36 -15.82
C GLU A 99 -12.62 4.19 -14.54
N ALA A 100 -11.55 4.72 -13.94
CA ALA A 100 -11.67 5.66 -12.84
C ALA A 100 -12.46 6.91 -13.24
N PRO A 101 -13.26 7.47 -12.31
CA PRO A 101 -14.07 8.65 -12.59
C PRO A 101 -13.17 9.88 -12.80
N ASP A 102 -13.63 10.84 -13.62
CA ASP A 102 -12.93 12.10 -13.83
C ASP A 102 -12.83 12.93 -12.55
N ASN A 103 -13.88 12.93 -11.73
CA ASN A 103 -13.90 13.54 -10.40
C ASN A 103 -13.85 12.46 -9.32
N GLY A 104 -12.67 11.87 -9.11
CA GLY A 104 -12.49 10.88 -8.06
C GLY A 104 -11.23 10.05 -8.23
N LEU A 105 -11.30 8.79 -7.84
CA LEU A 105 -10.15 7.90 -7.74
C LEU A 105 -10.52 6.42 -7.85
N ALA A 106 -9.53 5.59 -8.15
CA ALA A 106 -9.61 4.14 -7.99
C ALA A 106 -8.92 3.73 -6.68
N LEU A 107 -9.59 2.93 -5.84
CA LEU A 107 -8.98 2.22 -4.71
C LEU A 107 -8.75 0.77 -5.10
N ALA A 108 -7.49 0.36 -5.28
CA ALA A 108 -7.09 -0.97 -5.74
C ALA A 108 -6.45 -1.81 -4.63
N ILE A 109 -6.78 -3.10 -4.58
CA ILE A 109 -6.14 -4.08 -3.72
C ILE A 109 -5.59 -5.20 -4.59
N ILE A 110 -4.29 -5.46 -4.49
CA ILE A 110 -3.57 -6.42 -5.34
C ILE A 110 -2.95 -7.52 -4.47
N PRO A 111 -3.11 -8.82 -4.80
CA PRO A 111 -2.48 -9.89 -4.04
C PRO A 111 -0.97 -9.90 -4.26
N GLY A 112 -0.20 -9.80 -3.17
CA GLY A 112 1.26 -9.79 -3.20
C GLY A 112 1.85 -11.04 -3.86
N GLY A 113 2.84 -10.82 -4.71
CA GLY A 113 3.53 -11.88 -5.45
C GLY A 113 2.73 -12.49 -6.62
N SER A 114 1.54 -11.97 -6.92
CA SER A 114 0.75 -12.39 -8.08
C SER A 114 1.27 -11.79 -9.39
N ALA A 115 0.80 -12.32 -10.53
CA ALA A 115 1.05 -11.71 -11.84
C ALA A 115 0.51 -10.28 -11.93
N CYS A 116 -0.62 -9.99 -11.26
CA CYS A 116 -1.15 -8.63 -11.19
C CYS A 116 -0.21 -7.68 -10.43
N HIS A 117 0.45 -8.15 -9.36
CA HIS A 117 1.41 -7.35 -8.62
C HIS A 117 2.62 -6.99 -9.50
N THR A 118 3.19 -7.97 -10.19
CA THR A 118 4.33 -7.75 -11.11
C THR A 118 3.97 -6.78 -12.23
N GLU A 119 2.83 -7.00 -12.89
CA GLU A 119 2.36 -6.16 -13.99
C GLU A 119 2.12 -4.71 -13.55
N PHE A 120 1.42 -4.51 -12.42
CA PHE A 120 1.19 -3.18 -11.88
C PHE A 120 2.51 -2.49 -11.52
N ALA A 121 3.40 -3.20 -10.81
CA ALA A 121 4.68 -2.65 -10.38
C ALA A 121 5.57 -2.20 -11.54
N GLN A 122 5.49 -2.88 -12.69
CA GLN A 122 6.30 -2.54 -13.88
C GLN A 122 5.65 -1.47 -14.76
N ASN A 123 4.32 -1.44 -14.85
CA ASN A 123 3.63 -0.72 -15.91
C ASN A 123 2.64 0.35 -15.45
N ALA A 124 2.31 0.46 -14.16
CA ALA A 124 1.26 1.37 -13.67
C ALA A 124 1.44 2.83 -14.12
N ALA A 125 2.68 3.35 -14.09
CA ALA A 125 2.98 4.70 -14.54
C ALA A 125 2.73 4.94 -16.05
N ASN A 126 2.68 3.88 -16.84
CA ASN A 126 2.45 3.93 -18.29
C ASN A 126 0.98 3.73 -18.68
N TYR A 127 0.10 3.41 -17.72
CA TYR A 127 -1.31 3.20 -18.02
C TYR A 127 -1.98 4.49 -18.51
N PRO A 128 -2.99 4.38 -19.39
CA PRO A 128 -3.79 5.53 -19.81
C PRO A 128 -4.36 6.25 -18.59
N MET A 129 -4.23 7.57 -18.57
CA MET A 129 -4.75 8.44 -17.51
C MET A 129 -4.14 8.20 -16.12
N ALA A 130 -3.04 7.43 -15.97
CA ALA A 130 -2.47 7.07 -14.68
C ALA A 130 -2.31 8.25 -13.72
N PHE A 131 -1.79 9.39 -14.21
CA PHE A 131 -1.58 10.61 -13.41
C PHE A 131 -2.76 11.60 -13.41
N MET A 132 -3.76 11.37 -14.27
CA MET A 132 -4.95 12.24 -14.36
C MET A 132 -6.11 11.71 -13.51
N ARG A 133 -6.20 10.39 -13.37
CA ARG A 133 -7.24 9.70 -12.60
C ARG A 133 -6.53 8.81 -11.56
N PRO A 134 -6.39 9.31 -10.33
CA PRO A 134 -5.50 8.71 -9.36
C PRO A 134 -5.92 7.29 -9.01
N THR A 135 -4.92 6.41 -8.92
CA THR A 135 -5.06 5.10 -8.26
C THR A 135 -4.39 5.18 -6.90
N VAL A 136 -5.14 4.87 -5.85
CA VAL A 136 -4.60 4.62 -4.51
C VAL A 136 -4.89 3.18 -4.11
N GLY A 137 -4.24 2.69 -3.06
CA GLY A 137 -4.50 1.34 -2.60
C GLY A 137 -3.30 0.65 -1.99
N TRP A 138 -3.30 -0.66 -2.07
CA TRP A 138 -2.31 -1.45 -1.35
C TRP A 138 -2.17 -2.88 -1.84
N ILE A 139 -1.03 -3.47 -1.51
CA ILE A 139 -0.71 -4.86 -1.79
C ILE A 139 -1.11 -5.70 -0.58
N SER A 140 -2.01 -6.67 -0.78
CA SER A 140 -2.38 -7.62 0.26
C SER A 140 -1.25 -8.61 0.51
N GLY A 141 -1.18 -9.13 1.73
CA GLY A 141 -0.16 -10.09 2.11
C GLY A 141 -0.71 -11.13 3.07
N HIS A 142 0.12 -11.54 4.01
CA HIS A 142 -0.18 -12.62 4.92
C HIS A 142 0.37 -12.35 6.31
N ASP A 143 0.09 -13.27 7.23
CA ASP A 143 0.72 -13.29 8.54
C ASP A 143 2.20 -13.69 8.39
N LEU A 144 3.13 -12.82 8.79
CA LEU A 144 4.57 -13.07 8.69
C LEU A 144 5.05 -14.15 9.66
N GLU A 145 4.31 -14.41 10.74
CA GLU A 145 4.67 -15.46 11.71
C GLU A 145 4.30 -16.86 11.21
N LYS A 146 3.51 -16.95 10.14
CA LYS A 146 3.06 -18.22 9.57
C LYS A 146 3.71 -18.47 8.21
N ALA A 147 4.29 -19.66 8.06
CA ALA A 147 4.91 -20.06 6.81
C ALA A 147 3.87 -20.38 5.72
N GLY A 148 4.15 -20.00 4.47
CA GLY A 148 3.47 -20.54 3.29
C GLY A 148 2.06 -20.01 3.02
N HIS A 149 1.78 -18.75 3.34
CA HIS A 149 0.45 -18.16 3.12
C HIS A 149 0.34 -17.38 1.81
N THR A 150 -0.66 -17.73 1.01
CA THR A 150 -1.05 -16.99 -0.19
C THR A 150 -1.78 -15.69 0.20
N PRO A 151 -1.38 -14.52 -0.33
CA PRO A 151 -2.17 -13.30 -0.25
C PRO A 151 -3.45 -13.40 -1.07
N TRP A 152 -4.55 -12.86 -0.55
CA TRP A 152 -5.85 -12.88 -1.22
C TRP A 152 -6.44 -11.48 -1.31
N VAL A 153 -7.26 -11.29 -2.33
CA VAL A 153 -8.21 -10.19 -2.41
C VAL A 153 -9.62 -10.75 -2.62
N TYR A 154 -10.64 -9.94 -2.37
CA TYR A 154 -12.03 -10.35 -2.46
C TYR A 154 -12.84 -9.43 -3.34
N ASP A 155 -13.68 -10.04 -4.17
CA ASP A 155 -14.89 -9.41 -4.69
C ASP A 155 -16.04 -9.72 -3.72
N GLY A 156 -16.48 -8.69 -3.01
CA GLY A 156 -17.59 -8.79 -2.08
C GLY A 156 -18.95 -8.97 -2.74
N GLN A 157 -19.12 -8.55 -4.00
CA GLN A 157 -20.41 -8.67 -4.70
C GLN A 157 -20.81 -10.13 -4.90
N VAL A 158 -19.81 -11.00 -5.05
CA VAL A 158 -19.98 -12.46 -5.16
C VAL A 158 -19.37 -13.23 -3.98
N ALA A 159 -18.89 -12.53 -2.95
CA ALA A 159 -18.19 -13.09 -1.79
C ALA A 159 -17.11 -14.12 -2.15
N LYS A 160 -16.23 -13.76 -3.10
CA LYS A 160 -15.20 -14.67 -3.63
C LYS A 160 -13.79 -14.13 -3.46
N ALA A 161 -12.90 -15.00 -2.99
CA ALA A 161 -11.47 -14.74 -2.87
C ALA A 161 -10.73 -15.05 -4.18
N PHE A 162 -9.72 -14.23 -4.51
CA PHE A 162 -8.84 -14.39 -5.66
C PHE A 162 -7.37 -14.17 -5.25
N PRO A 163 -6.45 -15.04 -5.68
CA PRO A 163 -5.02 -14.84 -5.46
C PRO A 163 -4.33 -14.17 -6.67
N ASP A 164 -5.07 -13.94 -7.76
CA ASP A 164 -4.54 -13.61 -9.08
C ASP A 164 -5.31 -12.48 -9.79
N ARG A 165 -6.20 -11.78 -9.08
CA ARG A 165 -6.97 -10.62 -9.58
C ARG A 165 -6.72 -9.41 -8.72
N VAL A 166 -6.99 -8.24 -9.27
CA VAL A 166 -7.10 -6.98 -8.52
C VAL A 166 -8.57 -6.74 -8.19
N ALA A 167 -8.86 -6.36 -6.94
CA ALA A 167 -10.18 -5.86 -6.55
C ALA A 167 -10.13 -4.33 -6.51
N VAL A 168 -11.07 -3.66 -7.17
CA VAL A 168 -11.07 -2.20 -7.34
C VAL A 168 -12.42 -1.62 -6.95
N ALA A 169 -12.37 -0.51 -6.20
CA ALA A 169 -13.50 0.36 -5.96
C ALA A 169 -13.24 1.70 -6.67
N GLN A 170 -14.05 2.01 -7.68
CA GLN A 170 -14.05 3.31 -8.35
C GLN A 170 -14.94 4.26 -7.56
N VAL A 171 -14.34 5.31 -6.99
CA VAL A 171 -15.01 6.24 -6.07
C VAL A 171 -15.15 7.61 -6.75
N THR A 172 -16.37 7.96 -7.13
CA THR A 172 -16.71 9.29 -7.63
C THR A 172 -16.96 10.22 -6.45
N LEU A 173 -16.17 11.29 -6.34
CA LEU A 173 -16.31 12.27 -5.26
C LEU A 173 -17.50 13.21 -5.50
N PRO A 174 -18.06 13.80 -4.44
CA PRO A 174 -19.04 14.89 -4.55
C PRO A 174 -18.55 16.05 -5.42
N ASN A 175 -19.48 16.78 -6.03
CA ASN A 175 -19.14 17.94 -6.85
C ASN A 175 -18.40 19.00 -6.03
N GLY A 176 -17.28 19.47 -6.57
CA GLY A 176 -16.45 20.49 -5.91
C GLY A 176 -15.44 19.93 -4.92
N GLU A 177 -15.45 18.61 -4.66
CA GLU A 177 -14.40 17.93 -3.90
C GLU A 177 -13.34 17.35 -4.84
N SER A 178 -12.08 17.26 -4.41
CA SER A 178 -10.98 16.63 -5.16
C SER A 178 -10.12 15.73 -4.27
N PRO A 179 -9.54 14.64 -4.82
CA PRO A 179 -8.65 13.78 -4.05
C PRO A 179 -7.27 14.44 -3.92
N LEU A 180 -6.76 14.47 -2.69
CA LEU A 180 -5.38 14.87 -2.39
C LEU A 180 -4.65 13.68 -1.79
N ILE A 181 -3.54 13.30 -2.44
CA ILE A 181 -2.76 12.12 -2.07
C ILE A 181 -1.42 12.60 -1.54
N GLU A 182 -1.14 12.24 -0.30
CA GLU A 182 0.13 12.52 0.36
C GLU A 182 0.91 11.20 0.48
N ILE A 183 2.16 11.20 0.02
CA ILE A 183 3.10 10.11 0.20
C ILE A 183 4.09 10.54 1.28
N VAL A 184 3.96 9.97 2.47
CA VAL A 184 4.84 10.24 3.59
C VAL A 184 6.02 9.28 3.50
N ASN A 185 7.18 9.83 3.11
CA ASN A 185 8.44 9.09 2.99
C ASN A 185 9.47 9.70 3.96
N ILE A 186 9.90 8.92 4.95
CA ILE A 186 10.90 9.36 5.94
C ILE A 186 12.34 9.21 5.44
N PHE A 187 12.53 8.59 4.26
CA PHE A 187 13.84 8.31 3.72
C PHE A 187 14.32 9.42 2.78
N ALA A 188 15.53 9.88 3.01
CA ALA A 188 16.26 10.78 2.12
C ALA A 188 17.54 10.08 1.62
N PRO A 189 18.03 10.41 0.40
CA PRO A 189 19.34 9.96 -0.06
C PRO A 189 20.44 10.26 0.96
N ASP A 190 21.40 9.34 1.12
CA ASP A 190 22.53 9.50 2.04
C ASP A 190 23.58 10.52 1.59
N GLY A 191 23.38 11.16 0.43
CA GLY A 191 24.31 12.11 -0.17
C GLY A 191 25.57 11.46 -0.75
N GLY A 192 25.60 10.14 -0.85
CA GLY A 192 26.70 9.35 -1.39
C GLY A 192 26.59 9.15 -2.90
N ASP A 193 26.65 7.90 -3.31
CA ASP A 193 26.77 7.53 -4.72
C ASP A 193 25.43 7.61 -5.46
N VAL A 194 25.49 7.96 -6.75
CA VAL A 194 24.36 7.83 -7.67
C VAL A 194 24.46 6.51 -8.42
N ILE A 195 23.35 5.76 -8.41
CA ILE A 195 23.22 4.40 -8.92
C ILE A 195 22.21 4.44 -10.08
N HIS A 196 22.60 3.84 -11.20
CA HIS A 196 21.75 3.66 -12.38
C HIS A 196 21.58 2.19 -12.72
N PHE A 197 20.40 1.86 -13.22
CA PHE A 197 20.06 0.54 -13.75
C PHE A 197 19.72 0.65 -15.23
N GLU A 198 20.11 -0.35 -16.01
CA GLU A 198 19.90 -0.36 -17.47
C GLU A 198 18.55 -0.97 -17.87
N GLU A 199 17.95 -1.76 -16.99
CA GLU A 199 16.73 -2.53 -17.24
C GLU A 199 15.76 -2.42 -16.07
N THR A 200 14.46 -2.53 -16.37
CA THR A 200 13.43 -2.66 -15.32
C THR A 200 13.54 -4.04 -14.68
N SER A 201 13.83 -4.13 -13.38
CA SER A 201 14.08 -5.42 -12.75
C SER A 201 13.80 -5.44 -11.25
N PHE A 202 13.24 -6.55 -10.77
CA PHE A 202 13.17 -6.90 -9.33
C PHE A 202 14.47 -7.54 -8.83
N THR A 203 15.33 -8.01 -9.73
CA THR A 203 16.58 -8.70 -9.42
C THR A 203 17.72 -8.13 -10.28
N PRO A 204 18.08 -6.85 -10.12
CA PRO A 204 19.13 -6.25 -10.93
C PRO A 204 20.48 -6.91 -10.65
N GLU A 205 21.07 -7.51 -11.67
CA GLU A 205 22.41 -8.12 -11.58
C GLU A 205 23.51 -7.06 -11.62
N TRP A 206 23.34 -6.05 -12.50
CA TRP A 206 24.31 -5.01 -12.80
C TRP A 206 23.74 -3.62 -12.47
N CYS A 207 24.63 -2.75 -12.01
CA CYS A 207 24.34 -1.33 -11.86
C CYS A 207 25.56 -0.50 -12.28
N THR A 208 25.34 0.79 -12.55
CA THR A 208 26.41 1.77 -12.74
C THR A 208 26.42 2.71 -11.56
N VAL A 209 27.53 2.80 -10.84
CA VAL A 209 27.69 3.65 -9.66
C VAL A 209 28.68 4.76 -10.00
N ASN A 210 28.22 6.01 -10.02
CA ASN A 210 29.00 7.18 -10.44
C ASN A 210 29.75 6.97 -11.78
N GLY A 211 29.09 6.31 -12.74
CA GLY A 211 29.67 5.99 -14.05
C GLY A 211 30.49 4.69 -14.13
N ASN A 212 30.70 3.99 -13.01
CA ASN A 212 31.43 2.72 -12.99
C ASN A 212 30.47 1.52 -12.89
N ARG A 213 30.47 0.66 -13.91
CA ARG A 213 29.65 -0.56 -13.94
C ARG A 213 30.21 -1.63 -12.99
N GLN A 214 29.35 -2.17 -12.14
CA GLN A 214 29.69 -3.25 -11.20
C GLN A 214 28.47 -4.13 -10.90
N ARG A 215 28.71 -5.31 -10.33
CA ARG A 215 27.60 -6.18 -9.86
C ARG A 215 26.91 -5.51 -8.69
N PHE A 216 25.58 -5.44 -8.75
CA PHE A 216 24.80 -4.76 -7.71
C PHE A 216 24.95 -5.46 -6.36
N HIS A 217 24.95 -6.79 -6.34
CA HIS A 217 25.26 -7.58 -5.14
C HIS A 217 26.57 -7.16 -4.46
N ASP A 218 27.66 -7.09 -5.22
CA ASP A 218 28.98 -6.80 -4.67
C ASP A 218 29.04 -5.37 -4.10
N TYR A 219 28.36 -4.43 -4.76
CA TYR A 219 28.20 -3.07 -4.27
C TYR A 219 27.42 -3.00 -2.95
N VAL A 220 26.28 -3.71 -2.86
CA VAL A 220 25.46 -3.79 -1.64
C VAL A 220 26.27 -4.36 -0.47
N LEU A 221 27.06 -5.41 -0.71
CA LEU A 221 27.93 -5.98 0.32
C LEU A 221 29.04 -5.03 0.75
N ALA A 222 29.70 -4.36 -0.21
CA ALA A 222 30.77 -3.41 0.07
C ALA A 222 30.27 -2.20 0.88
N ARG A 223 29.01 -1.81 0.70
CA ARG A 223 28.32 -0.76 1.47
C ARG A 223 27.81 -1.23 2.84
N GLY A 224 27.86 -2.53 3.14
CA GLY A 224 27.38 -3.09 4.41
C GLY A 224 25.85 -3.12 4.54
N LEU A 225 25.12 -3.14 3.43
CA LEU A 225 23.65 -3.02 3.40
C LEU A 225 22.92 -4.37 3.43
N GLN A 226 23.55 -5.36 4.08
CA GLN A 226 23.05 -6.74 4.18
C GLN A 226 21.80 -6.87 5.06
N GLY A 227 21.50 -5.84 5.87
CA GLY A 227 20.32 -5.80 6.74
C GLY A 227 19.00 -5.57 6.02
N CYS A 228 19.03 -5.14 4.75
CA CYS A 228 17.85 -4.82 3.93
C CYS A 228 16.89 -3.76 4.53
N ASP A 229 17.34 -3.00 5.52
CA ASP A 229 16.54 -2.01 6.25
C ASP A 229 16.50 -0.63 5.58
N LEU A 230 17.50 -0.32 4.75
CA LEU A 230 17.59 0.93 3.98
C LEU A 230 17.22 0.70 2.50
N PRO A 231 16.20 1.40 1.97
CA PRO A 231 15.83 1.29 0.57
C PRO A 231 16.80 2.04 -0.35
N LEU A 232 16.72 1.72 -1.64
CA LEU A 232 17.09 2.68 -2.67
C LEU A 232 16.02 3.77 -2.75
N VAL A 233 16.42 5.03 -2.80
CA VAL A 233 15.56 6.18 -3.04
C VAL A 233 15.78 6.65 -4.48
N GLY A 234 14.77 6.46 -5.33
CA GLY A 234 14.77 6.89 -6.72
C GLY A 234 14.20 8.31 -6.87
N ASN A 235 14.83 9.13 -7.72
CA ASN A 235 14.38 10.48 -8.03
C ASN A 235 13.57 10.53 -9.33
N TYR A 236 12.25 10.64 -9.20
CA TYR A 236 11.30 10.72 -10.31
C TYR A 236 10.91 12.18 -10.56
N GLY A 237 11.87 12.98 -11.04
CA GLY A 237 11.62 14.40 -11.34
C GLY A 237 11.34 15.25 -10.10
N GLY A 238 11.96 14.92 -8.97
CA GLY A 238 11.83 15.58 -7.67
C GLY A 238 11.01 14.79 -6.65
N ALA A 239 10.23 13.78 -7.10
CA ALA A 239 9.54 12.87 -6.20
C ALA A 239 10.46 11.71 -5.80
N HIS A 240 10.62 11.50 -4.48
CA HIS A 240 11.41 10.40 -3.94
C HIS A 240 10.55 9.15 -3.73
N VAL A 241 10.85 8.09 -4.48
CA VAL A 241 10.14 6.80 -4.43
C VAL A 241 11.11 5.68 -4.12
N ASN A 242 10.74 4.82 -3.18
CA ASN A 242 11.63 3.80 -2.66
C ASN A 242 11.55 2.48 -3.45
N ALA A 243 12.69 1.83 -3.63
CA ALA A 243 12.80 0.41 -3.99
C ALA A 243 13.52 -0.32 -2.87
N SER A 244 12.76 -1.03 -2.03
CA SER A 244 13.27 -1.70 -0.84
C SER A 244 13.94 -3.03 -1.17
N LEU A 245 15.07 -3.30 -0.49
CA LEU A 245 15.73 -4.60 -0.57
C LEU A 245 14.87 -5.68 0.09
N LYS A 246 14.75 -6.84 -0.55
CA LYS A 246 13.97 -7.99 -0.05
C LYS A 246 14.88 -9.09 0.46
N THR A 247 15.78 -9.60 -0.38
CA THR A 247 16.75 -10.62 0.01
C THR A 247 18.09 -10.37 -0.67
N ILE A 248 19.17 -10.79 -0.01
CA ILE A 248 20.52 -10.81 -0.57
C ILE A 248 21.03 -12.24 -0.39
N ASP A 249 21.17 -12.95 -1.50
CA ASP A 249 21.71 -14.30 -1.53
C ASP A 249 23.20 -14.23 -1.85
N THR A 250 24.03 -14.49 -0.84
CA THR A 250 25.50 -14.47 -0.97
C THR A 250 26.06 -15.70 -1.70
N GLU A 251 25.29 -16.79 -1.79
CA GLU A 251 25.72 -18.01 -2.50
C GLU A 251 25.56 -17.81 -4.01
N THR A 252 24.41 -17.29 -4.45
CA THR A 252 24.14 -17.02 -5.86
C THR A 252 24.59 -15.64 -6.32
N GLY A 253 24.85 -14.72 -5.38
CA GLY A 253 25.21 -13.33 -5.66
C GLY A 253 24.04 -12.52 -6.22
N THR A 254 22.82 -12.78 -5.71
CA THR A 254 21.57 -12.18 -6.19
C THR A 254 21.03 -11.19 -5.15
N VAL A 255 20.49 -10.06 -5.61
CA VAL A 255 19.71 -9.14 -4.78
C VAL A 255 18.30 -9.11 -5.33
N GLU A 256 17.31 -9.36 -4.48
CA GLU A 256 15.89 -9.24 -4.79
C GLU A 256 15.32 -7.97 -4.15
N LEU A 257 14.40 -7.31 -4.84
CA LEU A 257 13.73 -6.08 -4.42
C LEU A 257 12.22 -6.32 -4.24
N PHE A 258 11.56 -5.52 -3.40
CA PHE A 258 10.10 -5.51 -3.26
C PHE A 258 9.39 -4.76 -4.39
N ALA A 259 10.06 -3.80 -5.01
CA ALA A 259 9.63 -3.05 -6.19
C ALA A 259 10.77 -3.03 -7.22
N PRO A 260 10.45 -2.95 -8.53
CA PRO A 260 11.49 -2.95 -9.55
C PRO A 260 12.24 -1.61 -9.55
N VAL A 261 13.52 -1.66 -9.90
CA VAL A 261 14.26 -0.48 -10.37
C VAL A 261 13.91 -0.22 -11.83
N PHE A 262 14.18 1.01 -12.30
CA PHE A 262 13.82 1.46 -13.65
C PHE A 262 15.01 2.18 -14.34
N PRO A 263 15.14 2.05 -15.67
CA PRO A 263 16.07 2.86 -16.45
C PRO A 263 15.74 4.35 -16.39
N GLY A 264 16.78 5.19 -16.44
CA GLY A 264 16.61 6.65 -16.48
C GLY A 264 16.22 7.31 -15.15
N VAL A 265 16.22 6.54 -14.06
CA VAL A 265 16.01 7.06 -12.69
C VAL A 265 17.35 7.07 -11.96
N ASP A 266 17.64 8.20 -11.31
CA ASP A 266 18.79 8.32 -10.40
C ASP A 266 18.39 7.72 -9.04
N TYR A 267 19.09 6.66 -8.63
CA TYR A 267 18.91 6.07 -7.29
C TYR A 267 20.09 6.40 -6.38
N ALA A 268 19.83 6.47 -5.08
CA ALA A 268 20.84 6.46 -4.03
C ALA A 268 20.33 5.62 -2.87
N PHE A 269 21.21 5.09 -2.02
CA PHE A 269 20.74 4.46 -0.78
C PHE A 269 20.27 5.53 0.21
N ALA A 270 19.25 5.18 0.99
CA ALA A 270 18.76 6.06 2.02
C ALA A 270 19.78 6.29 3.14
N ALA A 271 19.76 7.48 3.74
CA ALA A 271 20.45 7.75 4.98
C ALA A 271 19.88 6.88 6.12
N PRO A 272 20.69 6.48 7.11
CA PRO A 272 20.19 5.79 8.30
C PRO A 272 19.13 6.61 9.04
N VAL A 273 18.05 5.94 9.43
CA VAL A 273 16.96 6.50 10.23
C VAL A 273 17.27 6.27 11.72
N ALA A 274 17.37 7.35 12.49
CA ALA A 274 17.79 7.27 13.90
C ALA A 274 16.64 6.88 14.84
N ASP A 275 15.48 7.53 14.70
CA ASP A 275 14.25 7.18 15.42
C ASP A 275 13.10 7.08 14.42
N TYR A 276 12.82 5.85 14.02
CA TYR A 276 11.83 5.55 12.99
C TYR A 276 10.44 6.08 13.32
N ALA A 277 10.04 6.01 14.58
CA ALA A 277 8.71 6.43 15.00
C ALA A 277 8.63 7.95 15.11
N ASP A 278 9.70 8.61 15.56
CA ASP A 278 9.75 10.07 15.66
C ASP A 278 9.85 10.73 14.29
N ASP A 279 10.65 10.18 13.38
CA ASP A 279 10.75 10.67 12.00
C ASP A 279 9.39 10.58 11.28
N PHE A 280 8.62 9.51 11.50
CA PHE A 280 7.24 9.42 11.01
C PHE A 280 6.32 10.46 11.66
N ARG A 281 6.40 10.67 12.97
CA ARG A 281 5.61 11.70 13.66
C ARG A 281 5.92 13.09 13.13
N GLN A 282 7.19 13.39 12.90
CA GLN A 282 7.63 14.66 12.33
C GLN A 282 7.11 14.82 10.90
N ALA A 283 7.33 13.83 10.03
CA ALA A 283 6.85 13.87 8.66
C ALA A 283 5.33 14.07 8.61
N LEU A 284 4.57 13.31 9.41
CA LEU A 284 3.11 13.46 9.48
C LEU A 284 2.65 14.81 10.03
N ALA A 285 3.43 15.48 10.88
CA ALA A 285 3.12 16.81 11.39
C ALA A 285 3.27 17.91 10.33
N GLU A 286 4.05 17.65 9.27
CA GLU A 286 4.22 18.57 8.13
C GLU A 286 3.06 18.47 7.13
N HIS A 287 2.27 17.39 7.16
CA HIS A 287 1.11 17.20 6.29
C HIS A 287 -0.21 17.55 6.98
N PRO A 288 -1.15 18.23 6.30
CA PRO A 288 -2.51 18.41 6.81
C PRO A 288 -3.17 17.04 7.04
N THR A 289 -3.87 16.87 8.17
CA THR A 289 -4.66 15.65 8.48
C THR A 289 -6.17 15.90 8.44
N ALA A 290 -6.58 17.16 8.29
CA ALA A 290 -7.98 17.51 8.09
C ALA A 290 -8.47 16.96 6.75
N GLY A 291 -9.66 16.33 6.76
CA GLY A 291 -10.23 15.73 5.56
C GLY A 291 -9.63 14.38 5.18
N THR A 292 -8.78 13.77 6.02
CA THR A 292 -8.30 12.41 5.78
C THR A 292 -9.44 11.40 5.83
N VAL A 293 -9.57 10.62 4.76
CA VAL A 293 -10.62 9.61 4.59
C VAL A 293 -10.10 8.19 4.46
N TRP A 294 -8.82 8.02 4.12
CA TRP A 294 -8.20 6.72 3.98
C TRP A 294 -6.67 6.81 4.14
N SER A 295 -6.04 5.74 4.61
CA SER A 295 -4.58 5.61 4.60
C SER A 295 -4.13 4.16 4.61
N CYS A 296 -2.89 3.90 4.22
CA CYS A 296 -2.20 2.62 4.43
C CYS A 296 -0.72 2.87 4.72
N ASN A 297 -0.06 1.89 5.37
CA ASN A 297 1.33 2.00 5.78
C ASN A 297 2.11 0.72 5.42
N CYS A 298 3.36 0.82 4.98
CA CYS A 298 4.15 -0.35 4.63
C CYS A 298 4.41 -1.31 5.81
N ILE A 299 4.35 -2.61 5.55
CA ILE A 299 4.77 -3.67 6.49
C ILE A 299 6.24 -3.52 6.88
N LEU A 300 7.07 -3.02 5.96
CA LEU A 300 8.48 -2.76 6.24
C LEU A 300 8.66 -1.65 7.28
N ASN A 301 7.79 -0.64 7.30
CA ASN A 301 7.82 0.37 8.36
C ASN A 301 7.42 -0.24 9.71
N PHE A 302 6.40 -1.10 9.70
CA PHE A 302 5.95 -1.80 10.91
C PHE A 302 7.04 -2.69 11.49
N THR A 303 7.76 -3.44 10.67
CA THR A 303 8.81 -4.37 11.11
C THR A 303 10.11 -3.64 11.47
N PHE A 304 10.65 -2.79 10.59
CA PHE A 304 11.91 -2.09 10.84
C PHE A 304 11.76 -1.01 11.92
N GLY A 305 10.62 -0.31 11.93
CA GLY A 305 10.29 0.66 12.97
C GLY A 305 9.80 0.05 14.28
N LYS A 306 9.57 -1.27 14.33
CA LYS A 306 9.03 -2.00 15.49
C LYS A 306 7.76 -1.33 16.03
N LEU A 307 6.80 -1.08 15.13
CA LEU A 307 5.67 -0.19 15.42
C LEU A 307 4.52 -0.86 16.20
N GLU A 308 4.63 -2.15 16.55
CA GLU A 308 3.66 -2.81 17.42
C GLU A 308 3.56 -2.09 18.78
N GLY A 309 2.35 -1.63 19.13
CA GLY A 309 2.10 -0.84 20.33
C GLY A 309 2.64 0.60 20.28
N VAL A 310 3.26 1.03 19.18
CA VAL A 310 3.83 2.38 19.03
C VAL A 310 2.95 3.24 18.15
N ALA A 311 2.52 4.39 18.67
CA ALA A 311 1.77 5.38 17.92
C ALA A 311 2.70 6.35 17.17
N ILE A 312 2.42 6.55 15.89
CA ILE A 312 3.13 7.51 15.02
C ILE A 312 2.26 8.71 14.62
N GLY A 313 1.01 8.78 15.11
CA GLY A 313 0.04 9.78 14.68
C GLY A 313 -0.53 9.47 13.29
N GLY A 314 -1.18 10.46 12.68
CA GLY A 314 -1.82 10.31 11.37
C GLY A 314 -3.15 9.54 11.41
N ALA A 315 -3.57 9.05 10.24
CA ALA A 315 -4.81 8.28 10.10
C ALA A 315 -4.60 6.79 10.33
N ALA A 316 -5.67 6.14 10.81
CA ALA A 316 -5.70 4.69 10.94
C ALA A 316 -5.79 4.03 9.55
N GLY A 317 -5.19 2.85 9.41
CA GLY A 317 -5.18 2.13 8.14
C GLY A 317 -4.59 0.73 8.28
N PRO A 318 -4.79 -0.14 7.27
CA PRO A 318 -4.05 -1.37 7.16
C PRO A 318 -2.55 -1.09 7.01
N VAL A 319 -1.76 -2.00 7.59
CA VAL A 319 -0.35 -2.15 7.27
C VAL A 319 -0.24 -3.20 6.16
N THR A 320 0.46 -2.89 5.09
CA THR A 320 0.31 -3.54 3.78
C THR A 320 1.65 -3.91 3.16
N PHE A 321 1.65 -4.78 2.15
CA PHE A 321 2.88 -5.38 1.59
C PHE A 321 3.43 -4.56 0.42
N GLY A 322 3.19 -3.26 0.47
CA GLY A 322 3.29 -2.31 -0.62
C GLY A 322 2.08 -1.37 -0.60
N GLU A 323 2.32 -0.13 -0.99
CA GLU A 323 1.32 0.93 -1.03
C GLU A 323 1.15 1.34 -2.49
N ILE A 324 -0.03 1.88 -2.82
CA ILE A 324 -0.31 2.38 -4.16
C ILE A 324 -0.68 3.85 -4.03
N ALA A 325 0.07 4.69 -4.75
CA ALA A 325 -0.29 6.06 -5.07
C ALA A 325 0.28 6.35 -6.46
N TYR A 326 -0.59 6.27 -7.47
CA TYR A 326 -0.29 6.28 -8.91
C TYR A 326 0.52 5.06 -9.40
N GLN A 327 1.54 4.66 -8.64
CA GLN A 327 2.40 3.51 -8.88
C GLN A 327 2.62 2.73 -7.57
N LEU A 328 3.34 1.60 -7.66
CA LEU A 328 3.75 0.84 -6.48
C LEU A 328 4.78 1.64 -5.67
N LEU A 329 4.58 1.67 -4.36
CA LEU A 329 5.49 2.26 -3.37
C LEU A 329 5.86 1.23 -2.30
N ASN A 330 7.02 1.40 -1.69
CA ASN A 330 7.47 0.62 -0.54
C ASN A 330 8.01 1.54 0.56
N GLN A 331 7.96 1.11 1.82
CA GLN A 331 8.51 1.86 2.96
C GLN A 331 7.99 3.31 3.04
N THR A 332 6.70 3.50 2.77
CA THR A 332 6.01 4.79 2.87
C THR A 332 4.70 4.65 3.65
N MET A 333 4.03 5.77 3.85
CA MET A 333 2.62 5.80 4.21
C MET A 333 1.88 6.64 3.18
N VAL A 334 0.75 6.15 2.70
CA VAL A 334 -0.13 6.90 1.80
C VAL A 334 -1.32 7.40 2.59
N VAL A 335 -1.62 8.69 2.44
CA VAL A 335 -2.80 9.32 3.03
C VAL A 335 -3.65 9.92 1.92
N LEU A 336 -4.94 9.60 1.91
CA LEU A 336 -5.92 10.21 1.03
C LEU A 336 -6.75 11.21 1.83
N ARG A 337 -6.78 12.44 1.34
CA ARG A 337 -7.68 13.49 1.81
C ARG A 337 -8.66 13.86 0.70
N LYS A 338 -9.79 14.42 1.11
CA LYS A 338 -10.71 15.12 0.22
C LYS A 338 -10.88 16.55 0.70
N GLU A 339 -10.85 17.48 -0.23
CA GLU A 339 -11.05 18.92 -0.05
C GLU A 339 -12.09 19.43 -1.03
#